data_AF-A0A4Y2PXP7-F1
#
_entry.id   AF-A0A4Y2PXP7-F1
#
_cell.length_a   1.000
_cell.length_b   1.000
_cell.length_c   1.000
_cell.angle_alpha   90.00
_cell.angle_beta   90.00
_cell.angle_gamma   90.00
#
_symmetry.space_group_name_H-M   'P 1'
#
loop_
_entity.id
_entity.type
_entity.pdbx_description
1 polymer ?
#
loop_
_entity_poly.entity_id
_entity_poly.type
_entity_poly.pdbx_seq_one_letter_code
_entity_poly.pdbx_strand_id
1 'polypeptide(L)'
;PDSTISLRFENDFLKLFLRHSKYDVNRAFVQLRNFIHFKRKYSRLFHSVPEDYFATKPSAWFGSILPYRSPDGCTMILIELGKWDPTELLLDDLKRLAIAIYTQALRDQITQINGFKIILDFKGTSVKHLRHCTPQNLMFQYHAAIVRC
;
A
#
# COMPACT_ATOMS: atom_id res chain seq x y z
N PRO A 1 26.96 -21.44 13.55
CA PRO A 1 25.68 -22.10 13.20
C PRO A 1 24.54 -21.50 14.03
N ASP A 2 23.48 -21.10 13.33
CA ASP A 2 22.19 -20.60 13.82
C ASP A 2 22.17 -19.30 14.63
N SER A 3 22.55 -18.20 13.98
CA SER A 3 21.97 -16.89 14.28
C SER A 3 20.60 -16.76 13.61
N THR A 4 19.67 -17.64 13.97
CA THR A 4 18.26 -17.50 13.60
C THR A 4 17.75 -16.27 14.36
N ILE A 5 17.84 -15.10 13.72
CA ILE A 5 17.21 -13.87 14.20
C ILE A 5 15.77 -14.24 14.53
N SER A 6 15.41 -14.28 15.82
CA SER A 6 14.06 -14.57 16.25
C SER A 6 13.19 -13.38 15.81
N LEU A 7 12.69 -13.44 14.58
CA LEU A 7 11.71 -12.48 14.08
C LEU A 7 10.43 -12.73 14.86
N ARG A 8 10.28 -12.02 15.98
CA ARG A 8 9.08 -12.07 16.80
C ARG A 8 8.03 -11.24 16.10
N PHE A 9 7.13 -11.92 15.40
CA PHE A 9 5.98 -11.27 14.80
C PHE A 9 4.89 -11.08 15.84
N GLU A 10 4.25 -9.92 15.82
CA GLU A 10 3.03 -9.70 16.58
C GLU A 10 1.92 -10.62 16.04
N ASN A 11 1.08 -11.14 16.93
CA ASN A 11 0.02 -12.07 16.56
C ASN A 11 -0.93 -11.47 15.51
N ASP A 12 -1.24 -10.18 15.61
CA ASP A 12 -2.16 -9.52 14.69
C ASP A 12 -1.55 -9.32 13.30
N PHE A 13 -0.22 -9.17 13.22
CA PHE A 13 0.49 -9.17 11.94
C PHE A 13 0.43 -10.53 11.23
N LEU A 14 0.57 -11.64 11.96
CA LEU A 14 0.43 -12.98 11.36
C LEU A 14 -1.02 -13.31 10.98
N LYS A 15 -1.99 -12.88 11.79
CA LYS A 15 -3.42 -13.08 11.52
C LYS A 15 -3.86 -12.42 10.22
N LEU A 16 -3.26 -11.30 9.83
CA LEU A 16 -3.54 -10.63 8.56
C LEU A 16 -3.38 -11.61 7.38
N PHE A 17 -2.23 -12.27 7.26
CA PHE A 17 -1.95 -13.22 6.17
C PHE A 17 -2.83 -14.48 6.25
N LEU A 18 -3.13 -14.94 7.47
CA LEU A 18 -4.04 -16.07 7.66
C LEU A 18 -5.46 -15.73 7.20
N ARG A 19 -6.00 -14.58 7.58
CA ARG A 19 -7.38 -14.16 7.22
C ARG A 19 -7.55 -14.07 5.72
N HIS A 20 -6.64 -13.40 5.02
CA HIS A 20 -6.70 -13.31 3.57
C HIS A 20 -6.52 -14.66 2.87
N SER A 21 -5.67 -15.52 3.42
CA SER A 21 -5.47 -16.86 2.91
C SER A 21 -6.60 -17.82 3.28
N LYS A 22 -7.69 -17.34 3.90
CA LYS A 22 -8.79 -18.17 4.43
C LYS A 22 -8.26 -19.30 5.32
N TYR A 23 -7.23 -18.99 6.10
CA TYR A 23 -6.49 -19.87 7.00
C TYR A 23 -5.75 -21.04 6.32
N ASP A 24 -5.55 -20.99 5.00
CA ASP A 24 -4.57 -21.84 4.33
C ASP A 24 -3.15 -21.41 4.72
N VAL A 25 -2.50 -22.23 5.53
CA VAL A 25 -1.16 -21.95 6.10
C VAL A 25 -0.08 -21.87 5.01
N ASN A 26 -0.15 -22.71 3.98
CA ASN A 26 0.83 -22.70 2.90
C ASN A 26 0.73 -21.41 2.08
N ARG A 27 -0.51 -21.02 1.75
CA ARG A 27 -0.78 -19.75 1.07
C ARG A 27 -0.36 -18.56 1.93
N ALA A 28 -0.70 -18.55 3.21
CA ALA A 28 -0.33 -17.49 4.14
C ALA A 28 1.20 -17.34 4.27
N PHE A 29 1.94 -18.46 4.31
CA PHE A 29 3.39 -18.44 4.38
C PHE A 29 4.03 -17.86 3.12
N VAL A 30 3.56 -18.23 1.93
CA VAL A 30 4.02 -17.66 0.66
C VAL A 30 3.80 -16.15 0.64
N GLN A 31 2.65 -15.69 1.13
CA GLN A 31 2.28 -14.28 1.19
C GLN A 31 3.15 -13.48 2.16
N LEU A 32 3.34 -13.99 3.38
CA LEU A 32 4.23 -13.42 4.38
C LEU A 32 5.66 -13.29 3.82
N ARG A 33 6.18 -14.34 3.18
CA ARG A 33 7.51 -14.32 2.57
C ARG A 33 7.63 -13.25 1.47
N ASN A 34 6.62 -13.15 0.61
CA ASN A 34 6.58 -12.13 -0.45
C ASN A 34 6.53 -10.71 0.12
N PHE A 35 5.72 -10.49 1.16
CA PHE A 35 5.66 -9.21 1.85
C PHE A 35 7.00 -8.85 2.51
N ILE A 36 7.64 -9.79 3.21
CA ILE A 36 8.97 -9.57 3.82
C ILE A 36 10.00 -9.21 2.76
N HIS A 37 10.01 -9.92 1.62
CA HIS A 37 10.91 -9.60 0.51
C HIS A 37 10.64 -8.20 -0.05
N PHE A 38 9.37 -7.85 -0.30
CA PHE A 38 8.97 -6.53 -0.78
C PHE A 38 9.36 -5.42 0.21
N LYS A 39 9.07 -5.60 1.50
CA LYS A 39 9.42 -4.67 2.57
C LYS A 39 10.94 -4.49 2.69
N ARG A 40 11.73 -5.56 2.54
CA ARG A 40 13.20 -5.45 2.53
C ARG A 40 13.71 -4.69 1.31
N LYS A 41 13.18 -4.99 0.12
CA LYS A 41 13.57 -4.35 -1.14
C LYS A 41 13.26 -2.84 -1.15
N TYR A 42 12.14 -2.45 -0.55
CA TYR A 42 11.66 -1.06 -0.52
C TYR A 42 11.61 -0.48 0.89
N SER A 43 12.54 -0.86 1.76
CA SER A 43 12.51 -0.54 3.20
C SER A 43 12.30 0.94 3.51
N ARG A 44 12.92 1.83 2.73
CA ARG A 44 12.78 3.29 2.87
C ARG A 44 11.34 3.79 2.72
N LEU A 45 10.49 3.08 1.96
CA LEU A 45 9.10 3.44 1.72
C LEU A 45 8.15 2.96 2.83
N PHE A 46 8.65 2.18 3.80
CA PHE A 46 7.89 1.73 4.97
C PHE A 46 8.20 2.54 6.23
N HIS A 47 9.04 3.57 6.14
CA HIS A 47 9.22 4.53 7.22
C HIS A 47 7.98 5.41 7.38
N SER A 48 7.84 6.06 8.54
CA SER A 48 6.75 6.99 8.80
C SER A 48 6.71 8.11 7.76
N VAL A 49 5.49 8.55 7.47
CA VAL A 49 5.23 9.77 6.72
C VAL A 49 5.47 10.95 7.67
N PRO A 50 6.26 11.97 7.29
CA PRO A 50 6.44 13.15 8.14
C PRO A 50 5.12 13.87 8.40
N GLU A 51 4.91 14.30 9.65
CA GLU A 51 3.64 14.88 10.11
C GLU A 51 3.26 16.17 9.38
N ASP A 52 4.26 16.94 8.97
CA ASP A 52 4.09 18.21 8.28
C ASP A 52 3.62 18.06 6.83
N TYR A 53 3.70 16.86 6.22
CA TYR A 53 3.37 16.67 4.80
C TYR A 53 1.94 17.09 4.47
N PHE A 54 0.96 16.68 5.29
CA PHE A 54 -0.44 17.01 5.03
C PHE A 54 -0.77 18.48 5.28
N ALA A 55 0.03 19.19 6.07
CA ALA A 55 -0.12 20.61 6.33
C ALA A 55 0.61 21.49 5.30
N THR A 56 1.73 21.00 4.76
CA THR A 56 2.63 21.77 3.90
C THR A 56 2.52 21.45 2.42
N LYS A 57 2.01 20.26 2.06
CA LYS A 57 1.98 19.77 0.68
C LYS A 57 0.56 19.36 0.26
N PRO A 58 -0.15 20.15 -0.56
CA PRO A 58 -1.40 19.70 -1.20
C PRO A 58 -1.27 18.34 -1.91
N SER A 59 -0.12 18.04 -2.52
CA SER A 59 0.15 16.74 -3.15
C SER A 59 0.02 15.54 -2.21
N ALA A 60 0.12 15.71 -0.88
CA ALA A 60 -0.06 14.63 0.07
C ALA A 60 -1.50 14.09 0.10
N TRP A 61 -2.48 14.89 -0.34
CA TRP A 61 -3.91 14.56 -0.38
C TRP A 61 -4.35 13.96 -1.73
N PHE A 62 -3.46 13.21 -2.38
CA PHE A 62 -3.75 12.52 -3.65
C PHE A 62 -4.59 11.23 -3.48
N GLY A 63 -4.76 10.73 -2.26
CA GLY A 63 -5.44 9.46 -2.03
C GLY A 63 -6.23 9.42 -0.73
N SER A 64 -7.35 8.69 -0.74
CA SER A 64 -8.22 8.54 0.43
C SER A 64 -8.90 7.17 0.48
N ILE A 65 -9.18 6.71 1.69
CA ILE A 65 -10.06 5.56 1.93
C ILE A 65 -11.48 6.10 1.98
N LEU A 66 -12.36 5.62 1.09
CA LEU A 66 -13.75 6.06 1.05
C LEU A 66 -14.53 5.44 2.23
N PRO A 67 -15.56 6.14 2.75
CA PRO A 67 -16.35 5.66 3.88
C PRO A 67 -17.25 4.47 3.53
N TYR A 68 -17.40 4.16 2.24
CA TYR A 68 -18.24 3.09 1.74
C TYR A 68 -17.41 1.91 1.23
N ARG A 69 -17.97 0.71 1.38
CA ARG A 69 -17.42 -0.52 0.79
C ARG A 69 -18.08 -0.82 -0.54
N SER A 70 -17.40 -1.60 -1.38
CA SER A 70 -18.04 -2.21 -2.54
C SER A 70 -19.13 -3.22 -2.11
N PRO A 71 -20.03 -3.62 -3.01
CA PRO A 71 -21.08 -4.61 -2.71
C PRO A 71 -20.55 -5.96 -2.19
N ASP A 72 -19.34 -6.35 -2.57
CA ASP A 72 -18.63 -7.55 -2.08
C ASP A 72 -17.79 -7.28 -0.81
N GLY A 73 -17.94 -6.12 -0.17
CA GLY A 73 -17.36 -5.80 1.13
C GLY A 73 -15.89 -5.36 1.09
N CYS A 74 -15.30 -5.15 -0.09
CA CYS A 74 -13.95 -4.59 -0.21
C CYS A 74 -13.94 -3.12 0.22
N THR A 75 -12.85 -2.70 0.85
CA THR A 75 -12.61 -1.28 1.13
C THR A 75 -12.36 -0.52 -0.18
N MET A 76 -12.99 0.63 -0.37
CA MET A 76 -12.80 1.44 -1.57
C MET A 76 -11.72 2.50 -1.32
N ILE A 77 -10.73 2.58 -2.21
CA ILE A 77 -9.66 3.58 -2.17
C ILE A 77 -9.76 4.45 -3.42
N LEU A 78 -9.79 5.76 -3.25
CA LEU A 78 -9.73 6.73 -4.34
C LEU A 78 -8.31 7.29 -4.43
N ILE A 79 -7.75 7.29 -5.63
CA ILE A 79 -6.45 7.90 -5.96
C ILE A 79 -6.66 8.90 -7.09
N GLU A 80 -6.40 10.17 -6.81
CA GLU A 80 -6.56 11.30 -7.73
C GLU A 80 -5.17 11.75 -8.20
N LEU A 81 -4.70 11.17 -9.30
CA LEU A 81 -3.31 11.35 -9.75
C LEU A 81 -3.00 12.79 -10.17
N GLY A 82 -3.99 13.55 -10.62
CA GLY A 82 -3.80 14.96 -11.01
C GLY A 82 -3.58 15.92 -9.84
N LYS A 83 -3.79 15.48 -8.58
CA LYS A 83 -3.47 16.28 -7.38
C LYS A 83 -1.98 16.26 -7.05
N TRP A 84 -1.22 15.32 -7.61
CA TRP A 84 0.20 15.18 -7.34
C TRP A 84 1.03 16.10 -8.23
N ASP A 85 1.78 17.01 -7.62
CA ASP A 85 2.86 17.75 -8.28
C ASP A 85 4.21 17.07 -8.02
N PRO A 86 4.87 16.49 -9.04
CA PRO A 86 6.19 15.85 -8.88
C PRO A 86 7.33 16.80 -8.48
N THR A 87 7.12 18.12 -8.55
CA THR A 87 8.10 19.14 -8.11
C THR A 87 7.94 19.51 -6.63
N GLU A 88 6.77 19.27 -6.05
CA GLU A 88 6.47 19.49 -4.63
C GLU A 88 6.71 18.22 -3.80
N LEU A 89 6.22 17.08 -4.29
CA LEU A 89 6.29 15.80 -3.61
C LEU A 89 6.99 14.78 -4.52
N LEU A 90 8.12 14.27 -4.06
CA LEU A 90 8.89 13.31 -4.84
C LEU A 90 8.13 11.99 -5.00
N LEU A 91 8.39 11.27 -6.09
CA LEU A 91 7.71 10.00 -6.39
C LEU A 91 7.86 8.95 -5.27
N ASP A 92 9.01 8.89 -4.61
CA ASP A 92 9.21 7.93 -3.51
C ASP A 92 8.39 8.30 -2.27
N ASP A 93 8.17 9.59 -2.02
CA ASP A 93 7.29 10.05 -0.95
C ASP A 93 5.81 9.81 -1.29
N LEU A 94 5.41 9.99 -2.56
CA LEU A 94 4.11 9.57 -3.05
C LEU A 94 3.87 8.06 -2.85
N LYS A 95 4.87 7.22 -3.18
CA LYS A 95 4.81 5.77 -2.94
C LYS A 95 4.73 5.42 -1.45
N ARG A 96 5.47 6.14 -0.59
CA ARG A 96 5.40 5.98 0.87
C ARG A 96 4.00 6.29 1.39
N LEU A 97 3.39 7.38 0.95
CA LEU A 97 2.00 7.71 1.29
C LEU A 97 1.01 6.67 0.76
N ALA A 98 1.19 6.15 -0.45
CA ALA A 98 0.36 5.06 -0.98
C ALA A 98 0.44 3.79 -0.10
N ILE A 99 1.65 3.40 0.32
CA ILE A 99 1.84 2.29 1.27
C ILE A 99 1.16 2.60 2.62
N ALA A 100 1.24 3.85 3.11
CA ALA A 100 0.56 4.26 4.33
C ALA A 100 -0.97 4.11 4.23
N ILE A 101 -1.55 4.48 3.09
CA ILE A 101 -2.99 4.28 2.82
C ILE A 101 -3.35 2.80 2.84
N TYR A 102 -2.60 1.94 2.14
CA TYR A 102 -2.87 0.50 2.11
C TYR A 102 -2.73 -0.15 3.48
N THR A 103 -1.67 0.20 4.22
CA THR A 103 -1.42 -0.35 5.57
C THR A 103 -2.43 0.15 6.59
N GLN A 104 -2.93 1.38 6.47
CA GLN A 104 -4.02 1.90 7.29
C GLN A 104 -5.33 1.14 7.01
N ALA A 105 -5.67 0.88 5.74
CA ALA A 105 -6.85 0.10 5.37
C ALA A 105 -6.80 -1.32 5.95
N LEU A 106 -5.60 -1.94 5.93
CA LEU A 106 -5.38 -3.28 6.47
C LEU A 106 -5.47 -3.39 8.00
N ARG A 107 -5.63 -2.29 8.74
CA ARG A 107 -5.93 -2.36 10.19
C ARG A 107 -7.32 -2.91 10.47
N ASP A 108 -8.24 -2.78 9.52
CA ASP A 108 -9.58 -3.32 9.62
C ASP A 108 -9.63 -4.80 9.20
N GLN A 109 -10.22 -5.64 10.06
CA GLN A 109 -10.30 -7.08 9.83
C GLN A 109 -11.17 -7.43 8.62
N ILE A 110 -12.22 -6.65 8.31
CA ILE A 110 -13.05 -6.91 7.13
C ILE A 110 -12.24 -6.68 5.86
N THR A 111 -11.39 -5.65 5.84
CA THR A 111 -10.43 -5.40 4.75
C THR A 111 -9.42 -6.52 4.60
N GLN A 112 -8.94 -7.13 5.69
CA GLN A 112 -8.02 -8.27 5.61
C GLN A 112 -8.66 -9.51 4.98
N ILE A 113 -10.00 -9.63 5.02
CA ILE A 113 -10.73 -10.77 4.44
C ILE A 113 -11.14 -10.48 2.99
N ASN A 114 -11.71 -9.30 2.75
CA ASN A 114 -12.31 -8.93 1.47
C ASN A 114 -11.35 -8.17 0.54
N GLY A 115 -10.23 -7.66 1.07
CA GLY A 115 -9.31 -6.80 0.34
C GLY A 115 -9.85 -5.38 0.13
N PHE A 116 -9.25 -4.69 -0.85
CA PHE A 116 -9.65 -3.36 -1.27
C PHE A 116 -9.71 -3.24 -2.80
N LYS A 117 -10.47 -2.26 -3.29
CA LYS A 117 -10.57 -1.88 -4.70
C LYS A 117 -10.14 -0.44 -4.86
N ILE A 118 -9.36 -0.17 -5.90
CA ILE A 118 -8.79 1.15 -6.14
C ILE A 118 -9.50 1.79 -7.34
N ILE A 119 -10.01 3.01 -7.14
CA ILE A 119 -10.46 3.90 -8.20
C ILE A 119 -9.30 4.84 -8.51
N LEU A 120 -8.81 4.79 -9.74
CA LEU A 120 -7.80 5.72 -10.25
C LEU A 120 -8.50 6.84 -11.04
N ASP A 121 -8.56 8.04 -10.48
CA ASP A 121 -9.00 9.25 -11.17
C ASP A 121 -7.79 9.91 -11.85
N PHE A 122 -7.85 9.97 -13.18
CA PHE A 122 -6.83 10.58 -14.04
C PHE A 122 -7.15 12.03 -14.40
N LYS A 123 -8.22 12.63 -13.88
CA LYS A 123 -8.53 14.05 -14.07
C LYS A 123 -7.37 14.91 -13.57
N GLY A 124 -6.99 15.91 -14.38
CA GLY A 124 -5.86 16.80 -14.06
C GLY A 124 -4.47 16.21 -14.32
N THR A 125 -4.37 14.96 -14.79
CA THR A 125 -3.08 14.40 -15.20
C THR A 125 -2.60 15.00 -16.53
N SER A 126 -1.30 14.93 -16.74
CA SER A 126 -0.60 15.50 -17.90
C SER A 126 0.60 14.63 -18.29
N VAL A 127 1.28 14.96 -19.39
CA VAL A 127 2.48 14.23 -19.84
C VAL A 127 3.58 14.17 -18.76
N LYS A 128 3.64 15.17 -17.86
CA LYS A 128 4.56 15.15 -16.70
C LYS A 128 4.29 13.99 -15.75
N HIS A 129 3.06 13.49 -15.67
CA HIS A 129 2.71 12.31 -14.86
C HIS A 129 3.08 11.03 -15.60
N LEU A 130 2.82 10.97 -16.92
CA LEU A 130 3.10 9.79 -17.75
C LEU A 130 4.58 9.38 -17.74
N ARG A 131 5.51 10.32 -17.60
CA ARG A 131 6.95 10.00 -17.46
C ARG A 131 7.27 9.11 -16.26
N HIS A 132 6.39 9.09 -15.25
CA HIS A 132 6.53 8.25 -14.07
C HIS A 132 5.83 6.88 -14.21
N CYS A 133 5.02 6.68 -15.25
CA CYS A 133 4.37 5.40 -15.58
C CYS A 133 5.34 4.40 -16.24
N THR A 134 6.55 4.26 -15.70
CA THR A 134 7.53 3.28 -16.19
C THR A 134 7.10 1.86 -15.79
N PRO A 135 7.52 0.81 -16.53
CA PRO A 135 7.22 -0.58 -16.16
C PRO A 135 7.62 -0.92 -14.73
N GLN A 136 8.75 -0.38 -14.25
CA GLN A 136 9.21 -0.58 -12.88
C GLN A 136 8.26 0.03 -11.84
N ASN A 137 7.73 1.24 -12.09
CA ASN A 137 6.81 1.90 -11.16
C ASN A 137 5.43 1.24 -11.18
N LEU A 138 4.95 0.83 -12.35
CA LEU A 138 3.69 0.08 -12.47
C LEU A 138 3.79 -1.29 -11.79
N MET A 139 4.91 -2.00 -11.96
CA MET A 139 5.16 -3.27 -11.27
C MET A 139 5.26 -3.08 -9.76
N PHE A 140 5.89 -1.99 -9.29
CA PHE A 140 5.87 -1.64 -7.87
C PHE A 140 4.44 -1.42 -7.36
N GLN A 141 3.63 -0.62 -8.06
CA GLN A 141 2.24 -0.36 -7.65
C GLN A 141 1.40 -1.63 -7.65
N TYR A 142 1.57 -2.50 -8.66
CA TYR A 142 0.94 -3.82 -8.70
C TYR A 142 1.32 -4.64 -7.47
N HIS A 143 2.60 -4.72 -7.11
CA HIS A 143 3.03 -5.46 -5.92
C HIS A 143 2.68 -4.78 -4.59
N ALA A 144 2.51 -3.46 -4.55
CA ALA A 144 2.12 -2.72 -3.36
C ALA A 144 0.61 -2.84 -3.08
N ALA A 145 -0.22 -2.69 -4.12
CA ALA A 145 -1.67 -2.84 -4.06
C ALA A 145 -2.09 -4.33 -3.99
N ILE A 146 -1.31 -5.22 -4.61
CA ILE A 146 -1.44 -6.67 -4.53
C ILE A 146 -0.25 -7.23 -3.76
N VAL A 147 0.12 -6.56 -2.66
CA VAL A 147 0.61 -7.37 -1.55
C VAL A 147 -0.62 -8.19 -1.20
N ARG A 148 -0.56 -9.48 -1.53
CA ARG A 148 -1.51 -10.49 -1.08
C ARG A 148 -1.44 -10.52 0.45
N CYS A 149 -2.05 -9.51 1.08
CA CYS A 149 -2.20 -9.37 2.50
C CYS A 149 -3.41 -10.14 2.90
#